data_AF-A0A9P5Y2D8-F1
#
_entry.id   AF-A0A9P5Y2D8-F1
#
_cell.length_a   1.000
_cell.length_b   1.000
_cell.length_c   1.000
_cell.angle_alpha   90.00
_cell.angle_beta   90.00
_cell.angle_gamma   90.00
#
_symmetry.space_group_name_H-M   'P 1'
#
loop_
_entity.id
_entity.type
_entity.pdbx_description
1 polymer ?
#
loop_
_entity_poly.entity_id
_entity_poly.type
_entity_poly.pdbx_seq_one_letter_code
_entity_poly.pdbx_strand_id
1 'polypeptide(L)'
;MMEQLSLTIYHISKKKQSQRDSFRGCAKTRMVESSHNDNTVVIFRCGKFETIAVRHRGNQTLYISDLIDVAHCKNPEYGKLHIVLYISIMHDILDRTQQRPKENDVVQGKKRRHVEKIPGPKIKRPRTRALVAKLEADEIEHEKACNYLTSDKTCCDLLLLRMSYGVYNSPCPSFFLRSGRPQRDSSVFEPHEYISVTLNSEIAAGATGVVHEATLKFLSDKGKVHMMPVVVKFSMKRDQQKRLRHEYAIYQHLASSYVKGVPRVIGLFEDQNSDMIALVMTHTGTSLSSLYPGEIQLVVQDPQRSAFLHVMSNIHTVGIRHHDIRPENLTIDDQGRVFIIDFDMAEISPTEGAKSRELSHLTEL
;
A
#
# COMPACT_ATOMS: atom_id res chain seq x y z
N MET A 1 -11.24 27.68 2.13
CA MET A 1 -10.63 28.48 1.06
C MET A 1 -9.68 27.53 0.33
N MET A 2 -10.16 26.94 -0.77
CA MET A 2 -9.41 25.95 -1.57
C MET A 2 -8.28 26.67 -2.30
N GLU A 3 -7.04 26.25 -2.12
CA GLU A 3 -5.96 26.57 -3.06
C GLU A 3 -5.89 25.44 -4.09
N GLN A 4 -6.41 25.74 -5.29
CA GLN A 4 -6.09 25.00 -6.51
C GLN A 4 -4.57 24.99 -6.69
N LEU A 5 -3.98 23.82 -6.92
CA LEU A 5 -2.62 23.72 -7.45
C LEU A 5 -2.61 24.25 -8.89
N SER A 6 -2.39 25.55 -9.05
CA SER A 6 -2.19 26.20 -10.34
C SER A 6 -0.76 25.92 -10.84
N LEU A 7 -0.65 25.21 -11.96
CA LEU A 7 0.62 25.12 -12.70
C LEU A 7 0.79 26.40 -13.51
N THR A 8 1.32 27.45 -12.89
CA THR A 8 1.52 28.75 -13.56
C THR A 8 2.83 28.72 -14.35
N ILE A 9 2.72 28.48 -15.65
CA ILE A 9 3.85 28.59 -16.60
C ILE A 9 3.86 30.04 -17.12
N TYR A 10 4.91 30.80 -16.81
CA TYR A 10 5.12 32.11 -17.41
C TYR A 10 5.44 31.98 -18.92
N HIS A 11 4.91 32.93 -19.71
CA HIS A 11 4.94 33.01 -21.17
C HIS A 11 6.34 32.75 -21.77
N ILE A 12 6.50 32.05 -22.90
CA ILE A 12 6.82 32.68 -24.22
C ILE A 12 6.77 31.69 -25.42
N SER A 13 6.30 32.25 -26.55
CA SER A 13 6.33 31.85 -27.98
C SER A 13 5.48 30.68 -28.52
N LYS A 14 4.76 30.97 -29.61
CA LYS A 14 3.64 30.21 -30.22
C LYS A 14 4.02 29.19 -31.30
N LYS A 15 5.25 28.68 -31.36
CA LYS A 15 5.61 27.66 -32.38
C LYS A 15 6.02 26.33 -31.73
N LYS A 16 5.27 25.27 -32.09
CA LYS A 16 5.43 23.83 -31.76
C LYS A 16 4.59 23.34 -30.57
N GLN A 17 3.28 23.22 -30.79
CA GLN A 17 2.31 22.63 -29.85
C GLN A 17 2.48 21.09 -29.72
N SER A 18 2.77 20.38 -30.81
CA SER A 18 2.82 18.89 -30.84
C SER A 18 4.00 18.27 -30.06
N GLN A 19 5.17 18.93 -30.01
CA GLN A 19 6.31 18.45 -29.21
C GLN A 19 6.12 18.71 -27.70
N ARG A 20 5.20 19.61 -27.32
CA ARG A 20 4.96 20.00 -25.91
C ARG A 20 4.18 18.96 -25.13
N ASP A 21 3.21 18.30 -25.75
CA ASP A 21 2.34 17.35 -25.03
C ASP A 21 3.06 16.03 -24.74
N SER A 22 3.94 15.57 -25.64
CA SER A 22 4.84 14.44 -25.39
C SER A 22 5.86 14.76 -24.28
N PHE A 23 6.40 15.99 -24.25
CA PHE A 23 7.35 16.41 -23.21
C PHE A 23 6.68 16.56 -21.83
N ARG A 24 5.41 17.00 -21.80
CA ARG A 24 4.60 17.09 -20.57
C ARG A 24 4.35 15.72 -19.93
N GLY A 25 4.06 14.69 -20.73
CA GLY A 25 3.93 13.31 -20.26
C GLY A 25 5.25 12.79 -19.68
N CYS A 26 6.35 12.92 -20.43
CA CYS A 26 7.67 12.52 -19.96
C CYS A 26 8.13 13.27 -18.70
N ALA A 27 7.88 14.58 -18.60
CA ALA A 27 8.26 15.36 -17.42
C ALA A 27 7.51 14.92 -16.15
N LYS A 28 6.22 14.56 -16.26
CA LYS A 28 5.44 13.99 -15.16
C LYS A 28 5.99 12.62 -14.73
N THR A 29 6.23 11.71 -15.67
CA THR A 29 6.78 10.37 -15.38
C THR A 29 8.18 10.47 -14.76
N ARG A 30 9.03 11.36 -15.28
CA ARG A 30 10.40 11.55 -14.77
C ARG A 30 10.45 12.23 -13.41
N MET A 31 9.45 13.05 -13.06
CA MET A 31 9.31 13.62 -11.71
C MET A 31 8.93 12.54 -10.67
N VAL A 32 8.17 11.53 -11.09
CA VAL A 32 7.88 10.35 -10.28
C VAL A 32 9.14 9.50 -10.10
N GLU A 33 9.89 9.23 -11.18
CA GLU A 33 11.17 8.50 -11.11
C GLU A 33 12.27 9.25 -10.34
N SER A 34 12.36 10.57 -10.46
CA SER A 34 13.33 11.37 -9.70
C SER A 34 13.00 11.41 -8.20
N SER A 35 11.72 11.26 -7.86
CA SER A 35 11.28 11.07 -6.48
C SER A 35 11.66 9.69 -5.93
N HIS A 36 11.62 8.65 -6.77
CA HIS A 36 12.04 7.30 -6.41
C HIS A 36 13.56 7.22 -6.11
N ASN A 37 14.39 7.98 -6.84
CA ASN A 37 15.84 7.97 -6.71
C ASN A 37 16.43 9.12 -5.85
N ASP A 38 15.61 9.87 -5.11
CA ASP A 38 16.03 11.02 -4.29
C ASP A 38 16.82 12.12 -5.07
N ASN A 39 16.53 12.28 -6.36
CA ASN A 39 17.25 13.19 -7.25
C ASN A 39 16.72 14.64 -7.13
N THR A 40 17.63 15.60 -6.93
CA THR A 40 17.31 17.05 -6.96
C THR A 40 17.33 17.63 -8.36
N VAL A 41 18.20 17.08 -9.21
CA VAL A 41 18.42 17.55 -10.56
C VAL A 41 18.05 16.44 -11.54
N VAL A 42 17.31 16.80 -12.57
CA VAL A 42 16.92 15.91 -13.67
C VAL A 42 17.33 16.59 -14.96
N ILE A 43 18.03 15.85 -15.83
CA ILE A 43 18.49 16.36 -17.13
C ILE A 43 17.74 15.63 -18.23
N PHE A 44 17.13 16.38 -19.16
CA PHE A 44 16.49 15.84 -20.35
C PHE A 44 17.34 16.19 -21.58
N ARG A 45 17.75 15.17 -22.35
CA ARG A 45 18.56 15.34 -23.56
C ARG A 45 17.89 14.71 -24.77
N CYS A 46 17.95 15.39 -25.91
CA CYS A 46 17.58 14.84 -27.21
C CYS A 46 18.69 15.04 -28.27
N GLY A 47 19.96 15.06 -27.81
CA GLY A 47 21.14 15.22 -28.65
C GLY A 47 21.46 16.68 -28.92
N LYS A 48 20.63 17.38 -29.71
CA LYS A 48 20.84 18.80 -30.05
C LYS A 48 20.45 19.76 -28.94
N PHE A 49 19.45 19.39 -28.15
CA PHE A 49 18.92 20.22 -27.07
C PHE A 49 18.98 19.49 -25.73
N GLU A 50 19.17 20.27 -24.68
CA GLU A 50 19.10 19.85 -23.29
C GLU A 50 18.18 20.78 -22.50
N THR A 51 17.48 20.26 -21.50
CA THR A 51 16.81 21.08 -20.49
C THR A 51 17.15 20.52 -19.12
N ILE A 52 17.40 21.42 -18.16
CA ILE A 52 17.71 21.06 -16.78
C ILE A 52 16.48 21.34 -15.93
N ALA A 53 16.08 20.37 -15.13
CA ALA A 53 15.01 20.53 -14.17
C ALA A 53 15.57 20.40 -12.75
N VAL A 54 15.24 21.36 -11.89
CA VAL A 54 15.64 21.39 -10.48
C VAL A 54 14.39 21.30 -9.63
N ARG A 55 14.36 20.32 -8.73
CA ARG A 55 13.25 20.12 -7.80
C ARG A 55 13.52 20.91 -6.53
N HIS A 56 12.63 21.84 -6.21
CA HIS A 56 12.57 22.46 -4.90
C HIS A 56 11.70 21.62 -3.96
N ARG A 57 12.31 21.09 -2.89
CA ARG A 57 11.71 20.06 -2.03
C ARG A 57 10.67 20.60 -1.05
N GLY A 58 10.87 21.80 -0.51
CA GLY A 58 9.98 22.38 0.50
C GLY A 58 8.56 22.68 -0.01
N ASN A 59 8.44 23.02 -1.30
CA ASN A 59 7.15 23.29 -1.97
C ASN A 59 6.87 22.32 -3.14
N GLN A 60 7.67 21.26 -3.28
CA GLN A 60 7.53 20.22 -4.30
C GLN A 60 7.39 20.75 -5.74
N THR A 61 8.02 21.88 -6.04
CA THR A 61 7.97 22.51 -7.35
C THR A 61 9.15 22.07 -8.20
N LEU A 62 8.89 21.63 -9.43
CA LEU A 62 9.93 21.35 -10.42
C LEU A 62 10.11 22.59 -11.30
N TYR A 63 11.25 23.25 -11.14
CA TYR A 63 11.66 24.35 -12.01
C TYR A 63 12.37 23.77 -13.23
N ILE A 64 11.90 24.10 -14.42
CA ILE A 64 12.47 23.62 -15.68
C ILE A 64 13.11 24.81 -16.38
N SER A 65 14.39 24.68 -16.75
CA SER A 65 15.10 25.68 -17.53
C SER A 65 14.55 25.77 -18.96
N ASP A 66 14.86 26.87 -19.64
CA ASP A 66 14.71 26.93 -21.09
C ASP A 66 15.56 25.87 -21.80
N LEU A 67 15.22 25.58 -23.07
CA LEU A 67 15.97 24.67 -23.92
C LEU A 67 17.36 25.23 -24.22
N ILE A 68 18.39 24.48 -23.84
CA ILE A 68 19.79 24.76 -24.10
C ILE A 68 20.18 24.12 -25.44
N ASP A 69 20.62 24.92 -26.41
CA ASP A 69 21.24 24.41 -27.65
C ASP A 69 22.71 24.07 -27.37
N VAL A 70 23.01 22.77 -27.31
CA VAL A 70 24.32 22.26 -26.89
C VAL A 70 25.44 22.75 -27.82
N ALA A 71 25.16 22.96 -29.11
CA ALA A 71 26.17 23.36 -30.11
C ALA A 71 26.41 24.88 -30.15
N HIS A 72 25.43 25.68 -29.72
CA HIS A 72 25.48 27.15 -29.86
C HIS A 72 25.44 27.90 -28.52
N CYS A 73 25.44 27.21 -27.39
CA CYS A 73 25.44 27.81 -26.05
C CYS A 73 26.79 28.49 -25.75
N LYS A 74 26.82 29.83 -25.77
CA LYS A 74 28.04 30.65 -25.58
C LYS A 74 28.08 31.44 -24.29
N ASN A 75 26.96 31.59 -23.56
CA ASN A 75 26.94 32.36 -22.32
C ASN A 75 25.86 31.88 -21.33
N PRO A 76 26.23 31.13 -20.26
CA PRO A 76 27.55 30.53 -20.05
C PRO A 76 27.86 29.46 -21.11
N GLU A 77 29.14 29.20 -21.41
CA GLU A 77 29.52 28.06 -22.26
C GLU A 77 28.97 26.75 -21.68
N TYR A 78 28.54 25.83 -22.56
CA TYR A 78 27.95 24.55 -22.15
C TYR A 78 28.80 23.79 -21.11
N GLY A 79 30.12 23.74 -21.30
CA GLY A 79 31.03 23.11 -20.33
C GLY A 79 31.01 23.78 -18.95
N LYS A 80 31.00 25.11 -18.90
CA LYS A 80 30.91 25.88 -17.64
C LYS A 80 29.58 25.63 -16.92
N LEU A 81 28.48 25.60 -17.68
CA LEU A 81 27.15 25.31 -17.17
C LEU A 81 27.07 23.92 -16.51
N HIS A 82 27.66 22.89 -17.13
CA HIS A 82 27.72 21.55 -16.55
C HIS A 82 28.62 21.45 -15.33
N ILE A 83 29.78 22.11 -15.32
CA ILE A 83 30.67 22.13 -14.15
C ILE A 83 29.94 22.71 -12.94
N VAL A 84 29.25 23.84 -13.12
CA VAL A 84 28.43 24.45 -12.05
C VAL A 84 27.33 23.51 -11.59
N LEU A 85 26.64 22.85 -12.53
CA LEU A 85 25.59 21.88 -12.19
C LEU A 85 26.12 20.71 -11.34
N TYR A 86 27.27 20.14 -11.71
CA TYR A 86 27.91 19.08 -10.93
C TYR A 86 28.33 19.56 -9.54
N ILE A 87 28.90 20.75 -9.43
CA ILE A 87 29.25 21.36 -8.14
C ILE A 87 28.00 21.53 -7.26
N SER A 88 26.89 22.02 -7.83
CA SER A 88 25.62 22.17 -7.09
C SER A 88 25.04 20.84 -6.62
N ILE A 89 25.13 19.78 -7.45
CA ILE A 89 24.72 18.43 -7.05
C ILE A 89 25.57 17.92 -5.88
N MET A 90 26.88 18.11 -5.94
CA MET A 90 27.79 17.66 -4.87
C MET A 90 27.54 18.41 -3.57
N HIS A 91 27.28 19.73 -3.62
CA HIS A 91 26.89 20.49 -2.43
C HIS A 91 25.57 20.01 -1.82
N ASP A 92 24.55 19.78 -2.63
CA ASP A 92 23.26 19.25 -2.17
C ASP A 92 23.40 17.85 -1.54
N ILE A 93 24.27 17.00 -2.07
CA ILE A 93 24.60 15.70 -1.45
C ILE A 93 25.32 15.89 -0.10
N LEU A 94 26.30 16.80 -0.02
CA LEU A 94 27.05 17.06 1.20
C LEU A 94 26.17 17.62 2.32
N ASP A 95 25.32 18.60 2.02
CA ASP A 95 24.39 19.18 2.99
C ASP A 95 23.46 18.10 3.59
N ARG A 96 23.02 17.12 2.78
CA ARG A 96 22.23 15.99 3.27
C ARG A 96 22.98 15.09 4.23
N THR A 97 24.24 14.79 3.91
CA THR A 97 25.05 13.94 4.77
C THR A 97 25.30 14.59 6.13
N GLN A 98 25.34 15.92 6.20
CA GLN A 98 25.51 16.67 7.45
C GLN A 98 24.20 16.82 8.25
N GLN A 99 23.04 16.85 7.58
CA GLN A 99 21.71 16.98 8.20
C GLN A 99 21.12 15.65 8.68
N ARG A 100 21.73 14.50 8.37
CA ARG A 100 21.37 13.24 9.03
C ARG A 100 21.76 13.31 10.51
N PRO A 101 20.86 13.03 11.46
CA PRO A 101 21.26 12.94 12.85
C PRO A 101 22.35 11.88 12.99
N LYS A 102 23.44 12.23 13.65
CA LYS A 102 24.49 11.27 14.04
C LYS A 102 23.81 10.20 14.90
N GLU A 103 23.67 8.98 14.38
CA GLU A 103 23.53 7.79 15.21
C GLU A 103 24.81 7.68 16.04
N ASN A 104 24.78 8.27 17.25
CA ASN A 104 25.60 7.95 18.41
C ASN A 104 25.22 8.89 19.56
N ASP A 105 24.27 8.45 20.38
CA ASP A 105 24.38 8.59 21.84
C ASP A 105 23.80 7.32 22.46
N VAL A 106 24.58 6.25 22.33
CA VAL A 106 24.47 5.08 23.21
C VAL A 106 24.90 5.56 24.60
N VAL A 107 23.92 5.86 25.45
CA VAL A 107 24.17 5.96 26.89
C VAL A 107 24.62 4.59 27.38
N GLN A 108 25.91 4.47 27.66
CA GLN A 108 26.52 3.31 28.31
C GLN A 108 25.97 3.12 29.73
N GLY A 109 24.85 2.39 29.83
CA GLY A 109 24.41 1.75 31.06
C GLY A 109 25.07 0.38 31.21
N LYS A 110 25.95 0.25 32.21
CA LYS A 110 26.70 -0.94 32.65
C LYS A 110 26.12 -2.30 32.20
N LYS A 111 26.89 -3.00 31.34
CA LYS A 111 26.69 -4.42 30.99
C LYS A 111 26.72 -5.30 32.24
N ARG A 112 25.57 -5.83 32.66
CA ARG A 112 25.51 -7.10 33.40
C ARG A 112 25.29 -8.21 32.38
N ARG A 113 26.27 -9.12 32.27
CA ARG A 113 26.14 -10.37 31.51
C ARG A 113 24.93 -11.13 32.06
N HIS A 114 23.86 -11.21 31.29
CA HIS A 114 22.76 -12.13 31.55
C HIS A 114 22.83 -13.23 30.50
N VAL A 115 23.05 -14.45 30.98
CA VAL A 115 22.99 -15.67 30.18
C VAL A 115 21.61 -15.73 29.51
N GLU A 116 21.58 -15.92 28.19
CA GLU A 116 20.37 -16.18 27.42
C GLU A 116 19.74 -17.48 27.93
N LYS A 117 18.61 -17.35 28.62
CA LYS A 117 17.66 -18.44 28.82
C LYS A 117 16.58 -18.30 27.74
N ILE A 118 16.36 -19.40 27.03
CA ILE A 118 15.25 -19.70 26.12
C ILE A 118 13.94 -19.06 26.65
N PRO A 119 13.15 -18.35 25.83
CA PRO A 119 11.98 -17.63 26.33
C PRO A 119 10.87 -18.61 26.70
N GLY A 120 10.70 -18.86 28.00
CA GLY A 120 9.47 -19.40 28.56
C GLY A 120 8.31 -18.39 28.47
N PRO A 121 7.05 -18.85 28.60
CA PRO A 121 5.88 -18.03 28.37
C PRO A 121 5.82 -16.86 29.36
N LYS A 122 5.78 -15.63 28.81
CA LYS A 122 5.60 -14.41 29.61
C LYS A 122 4.20 -14.42 30.21
N ILE A 123 4.09 -14.70 31.51
CA ILE A 123 2.85 -14.55 32.28
C ILE A 123 2.45 -13.06 32.24
N LYS A 124 1.43 -12.74 31.43
CA LYS A 124 0.89 -11.38 31.31
C LYS A 124 0.30 -10.98 32.67
N ARG A 125 0.75 -9.85 33.23
CA ARG A 125 0.16 -9.28 34.46
C ARG A 125 -1.35 -9.06 34.24
N PRO A 126 -2.20 -9.28 35.26
CA PRO A 126 -3.65 -9.11 35.12
C PRO A 126 -3.98 -7.67 34.73
N ARG A 127 -4.80 -7.53 33.67
CA ARG A 127 -5.27 -6.24 33.16
C ARG A 127 -6.29 -5.64 34.13
N THR A 128 -6.26 -4.32 34.31
CA THR A 128 -7.28 -3.62 35.12
C THR A 128 -8.64 -3.70 34.43
N ARG A 129 -9.74 -3.75 35.20
CA ARG A 129 -11.12 -3.79 34.69
C ARG A 129 -11.42 -2.66 33.69
N ALA A 130 -10.88 -1.47 33.94
CA ALA A 130 -11.03 -0.32 33.05
C ALA A 130 -10.35 -0.52 31.69
N LEU A 131 -9.17 -1.16 31.66
CA LEU A 131 -8.49 -1.47 30.40
C LEU A 131 -9.26 -2.51 29.59
N VAL A 132 -9.79 -3.55 30.25
CA VAL A 132 -10.60 -4.58 29.60
C VAL A 132 -11.86 -3.96 28.97
N ALA A 133 -12.62 -3.17 29.73
CA ALA A 133 -13.82 -2.51 29.23
C ALA A 133 -13.52 -1.56 28.06
N LYS A 134 -12.37 -0.86 28.08
CA LYS A 134 -11.94 -0.01 26.97
C LYS A 134 -11.64 -0.83 25.71
N LEU A 135 -10.90 -1.93 25.84
CA LEU A 135 -10.57 -2.81 24.70
C LEU A 135 -11.83 -3.44 24.08
N GLU A 136 -12.77 -3.88 24.91
CA GLU A 136 -14.06 -4.40 24.45
C GLU A 136 -14.87 -3.33 23.70
N ALA A 137 -14.91 -2.10 24.21
CA ALA A 137 -15.59 -0.98 23.54
C ALA A 137 -14.92 -0.64 22.19
N ASP A 138 -13.59 -0.59 22.15
CA ASP A 138 -12.81 -0.32 20.93
C ASP A 138 -13.03 -1.45 19.89
N GLU A 139 -13.13 -2.71 20.31
CA GLU A 139 -13.42 -3.85 19.42
C GLU A 139 -14.85 -3.81 18.86
N ILE A 140 -15.85 -3.51 19.69
CA ILE A 140 -17.24 -3.31 19.23
C ILE A 140 -17.32 -2.17 18.21
N GLU A 141 -16.58 -1.09 18.45
CA GLU A 141 -16.53 0.04 17.54
C GLU A 141 -15.84 -0.31 16.22
N HIS A 142 -14.71 -0.99 16.29
CA HIS A 142 -13.98 -1.48 15.11
C HIS A 142 -14.88 -2.38 14.26
N GLU A 143 -15.60 -3.31 14.88
CA GLU A 143 -16.52 -4.21 14.19
C GLU A 143 -17.68 -3.45 13.50
N LYS A 144 -18.25 -2.43 14.15
CA LYS A 144 -19.27 -1.56 13.53
C LYS A 144 -18.71 -0.79 12.33
N ALA A 145 -17.49 -0.28 12.44
CA ALA A 145 -16.84 0.47 11.37
C ALA A 145 -16.55 -0.43 10.15
N CYS A 146 -16.04 -1.64 10.39
CA CYS A 146 -15.85 -2.63 9.33
C CYS A 146 -17.19 -3.03 8.69
N ASN A 147 -18.25 -3.25 9.48
CA ASN A 147 -19.59 -3.56 8.98
C ASN A 147 -20.17 -2.46 8.08
N TYR A 148 -19.93 -1.20 8.41
CA TYR A 148 -20.33 -0.09 7.55
C TYR A 148 -19.59 -0.11 6.21
N LEU A 149 -18.26 -0.19 6.24
CA LEU A 149 -17.41 -0.11 5.05
C LEU A 149 -17.58 -1.29 4.08
N THR A 150 -17.91 -2.48 4.59
CA THR A 150 -18.10 -3.67 3.76
C THR A 150 -19.57 -3.88 3.36
N SER A 151 -20.48 -3.00 3.78
CA SER A 151 -21.88 -3.10 3.40
C SER A 151 -22.12 -2.58 1.99
N ASP A 152 -23.07 -3.17 1.26
CA ASP A 152 -23.47 -2.69 -0.07
C ASP A 152 -24.06 -1.26 -0.03
N LYS A 153 -24.46 -0.81 1.16
CA LYS A 153 -25.01 0.52 1.43
C LYS A 153 -23.95 1.59 1.63
N THR A 154 -22.66 1.24 1.68
CA THR A 154 -21.59 2.23 1.81
C THR A 154 -21.64 3.21 0.63
N CYS A 155 -21.58 4.50 0.95
CA CYS A 155 -21.42 5.58 -0.03
C CYS A 155 -19.94 5.93 -0.29
N CYS A 156 -19.01 5.20 0.33
CA CYS A 156 -17.59 5.46 0.20
C CYS A 156 -17.07 4.94 -1.14
N ASP A 157 -17.28 5.70 -2.21
CA ASP A 157 -16.91 5.30 -3.58
C ASP A 157 -15.55 5.87 -4.02
N LEU A 158 -14.97 6.80 -3.26
CA LEU A 158 -13.66 7.38 -3.53
C LEU A 158 -12.62 6.90 -2.51
N LEU A 159 -11.48 6.43 -3.00
CA LEU A 159 -10.30 6.10 -2.22
C LEU A 159 -9.23 7.18 -2.44
N LEU A 160 -8.84 7.88 -1.38
CA LEU A 160 -7.71 8.80 -1.35
C LEU A 160 -6.48 8.11 -0.77
N LEU A 161 -5.52 7.78 -1.62
CA LEU A 161 -4.34 7.03 -1.26
C LEU A 161 -3.13 7.94 -1.04
N ARG A 162 -2.44 7.80 0.09
CA ARG A 162 -1.16 8.44 0.38
C ARG A 162 -0.08 7.39 0.63
N MET A 163 1.14 7.68 0.21
CA MET A 163 2.33 6.92 0.59
C MET A 163 3.08 7.71 1.66
N SER A 164 3.34 7.09 2.81
CA SER A 164 4.07 7.73 3.92
C SER A 164 4.99 6.72 4.62
N TYR A 165 5.98 6.20 3.91
CA TYR A 165 6.94 5.25 4.46
C TYR A 165 8.27 5.23 3.70
N GLY A 166 9.37 4.96 4.40
CA GLY A 166 10.71 4.98 3.82
C GLY A 166 11.03 6.34 3.19
N VAL A 167 11.38 6.33 1.90
CA VAL A 167 11.61 7.55 1.10
C VAL A 167 10.33 8.13 0.49
N TYR A 168 9.20 7.41 0.60
CA TYR A 168 7.93 7.80 0.01
C TYR A 168 7.15 8.70 0.96
N ASN A 169 6.87 9.92 0.52
CA ASN A 169 5.97 10.85 1.20
C ASN A 169 5.16 11.63 0.14
N SER A 170 3.96 11.14 -0.18
CA SER A 170 3.11 11.76 -1.20
C SER A 170 2.45 13.04 -0.63
N PRO A 171 2.79 14.25 -1.13
CA PRO A 171 2.22 15.49 -0.61
C PRO A 171 0.71 15.59 -0.90
N CYS A 172 0.28 15.03 -2.04
CA CYS A 172 -1.11 14.95 -2.47
C CYS A 172 -1.53 13.48 -2.59
N PRO A 173 -2.77 13.12 -2.20
CA PRO A 173 -3.26 11.77 -2.36
C PRO A 173 -3.53 11.47 -3.84
N SER A 174 -3.21 10.25 -4.28
CA SER A 174 -3.79 9.68 -5.49
C SER A 174 -5.24 9.32 -5.23
N PHE A 175 -6.10 9.37 -6.24
CA PHE A 175 -7.51 9.02 -6.09
C PHE A 175 -7.87 7.81 -6.95
N PHE A 176 -8.72 6.94 -6.40
CA PHE A 176 -9.25 5.77 -7.08
C PHE A 176 -10.76 5.72 -6.89
N LEU A 177 -11.48 5.26 -7.89
CA LEU A 177 -12.93 5.08 -7.83
C LEU A 177 -13.27 3.62 -7.58
N ARG A 178 -14.29 3.37 -6.77
CA ARG A 178 -14.77 2.01 -6.49
C ARG A 178 -15.25 1.34 -7.79
N SER A 179 -14.73 0.15 -8.05
CA SER A 179 -15.11 -0.66 -9.21
C SER A 179 -16.56 -1.13 -9.11
N GLY A 180 -17.23 -1.29 -10.25
CA GLY A 180 -18.61 -1.79 -10.33
C GLY A 180 -19.70 -0.80 -9.91
N ARG A 181 -19.36 0.44 -9.55
CA ARG A 181 -20.33 1.52 -9.32
C ARG A 181 -20.53 2.35 -10.59
N PRO A 182 -21.76 2.86 -10.85
CA PRO A 182 -21.99 3.77 -11.95
C PRO A 182 -21.17 5.05 -11.77
N GLN A 183 -20.62 5.55 -12.88
CA GLN A 183 -19.83 6.78 -12.89
C GLN A 183 -20.75 7.95 -12.48
N ARG A 184 -20.35 8.70 -11.46
CA ARG A 184 -21.10 9.86 -10.98
C ARG A 184 -20.77 11.06 -11.88
N ASP A 185 -21.80 11.85 -12.23
CA ASP A 185 -21.61 13.09 -13.01
C ASP A 185 -20.92 14.21 -12.20
N SER A 186 -20.99 14.14 -10.86
CA SER A 186 -20.34 15.10 -9.96
C SER A 186 -18.92 14.67 -9.60
N SER A 187 -17.97 15.60 -9.76
CA SER A 187 -16.58 15.47 -9.28
C SER A 187 -16.40 15.87 -7.82
N VAL A 188 -17.47 16.30 -7.14
CA VAL A 188 -17.46 16.70 -5.73
C VAL A 188 -17.89 15.52 -4.87
N PHE A 189 -17.07 15.22 -3.86
CA PHE A 189 -17.31 14.18 -2.86
C PHE A 189 -17.32 14.81 -1.47
N GLU A 190 -18.32 14.47 -0.67
CA GLU A 190 -18.39 14.87 0.72
C GLU A 190 -17.47 14.00 1.60
N PRO A 191 -17.05 14.49 2.79
CA PRO A 191 -16.14 13.76 3.68
C PRO A 191 -16.52 12.33 4.08
N HIS A 192 -17.82 11.99 4.06
CA HIS A 192 -18.32 10.64 4.36
C HIS A 192 -18.38 9.74 3.11
N GLU A 193 -18.24 10.30 1.91
CA GLU A 193 -18.27 9.58 0.62
C GLU A 193 -16.89 9.07 0.19
N TYR A 194 -15.86 9.28 1.00
CA TYR A 194 -14.51 8.80 0.70
C TYR A 194 -13.81 8.17 1.90
N ILE A 195 -12.89 7.26 1.60
CA ILE A 195 -11.92 6.72 2.54
C ILE A 195 -10.54 7.29 2.22
N SER A 196 -9.75 7.58 3.25
CA SER A 196 -8.35 7.98 3.11
C SER A 196 -7.46 6.85 3.61
N VAL A 197 -6.54 6.38 2.77
CA VAL A 197 -5.65 5.27 3.11
C VAL A 197 -4.21 5.75 3.03
N THR A 198 -3.46 5.56 4.10
CA THR A 198 -2.02 5.87 4.15
C THR A 198 -1.24 4.57 4.20
N LEU A 199 -0.43 4.30 3.17
CA LEU A 199 0.47 3.16 3.13
C LEU A 199 1.64 3.40 4.13
N ASN A 200 1.92 2.38 4.94
CA ASN A 200 2.87 2.41 6.05
C ASN A 200 4.12 1.57 5.80
N SER A 201 4.00 0.50 5.01
CA SER A 201 5.12 -0.40 4.67
C SER A 201 4.74 -1.27 3.47
N GLU A 202 5.74 -1.82 2.78
CA GLU A 202 5.55 -2.89 1.82
C GLU A 202 5.68 -4.24 2.55
N ILE A 203 4.68 -5.11 2.38
CA ILE A 203 4.66 -6.45 3.01
C ILE A 203 5.31 -7.47 2.07
N ALA A 204 4.87 -7.48 0.81
CA ALA A 204 5.29 -8.48 -0.17
C ALA A 204 5.04 -8.02 -1.60
N ALA A 205 5.78 -8.62 -2.54
CA ALA A 205 5.50 -8.54 -3.96
C ALA A 205 5.30 -9.96 -4.52
N GLY A 206 4.22 -10.17 -5.28
CA GLY A 206 3.80 -11.49 -5.72
C GLY A 206 3.09 -11.52 -7.08
N ALA A 207 2.41 -12.64 -7.35
CA ALA A 207 1.85 -12.96 -8.66
C ALA A 207 0.69 -12.04 -9.08
N THR A 208 0.04 -11.42 -8.09
CA THR A 208 -1.05 -10.45 -8.21
C THR A 208 -0.58 -9.01 -8.04
N GLY A 209 0.69 -8.77 -7.74
CA GLY A 209 1.28 -7.43 -7.60
C GLY A 209 1.84 -7.16 -6.21
N VAL A 210 1.79 -5.90 -5.75
CA VAL A 210 2.48 -5.46 -4.53
C VAL A 210 1.49 -5.23 -3.40
N VAL A 211 1.77 -5.80 -2.23
CA VAL A 211 0.95 -5.75 -1.03
C VAL A 211 1.57 -4.80 -0.02
N HIS A 212 0.77 -3.87 0.50
CA HIS A 212 1.18 -2.88 1.48
C HIS A 212 0.34 -2.96 2.74
N GLU A 213 0.99 -2.76 3.88
CA GLU A 213 0.32 -2.44 5.12
C GLU A 213 -0.11 -0.97 5.08
N ALA A 214 -1.31 -0.67 5.57
CA ALA A 214 -1.82 0.68 5.54
C ALA A 214 -2.77 1.00 6.69
N THR A 215 -2.98 2.29 6.92
CA THR A 215 -3.98 2.80 7.85
C THR A 215 -5.10 3.44 7.05
N LEU A 216 -6.33 2.93 7.20
CA LEU A 216 -7.53 3.54 6.65
C LEU A 216 -8.14 4.50 7.66
N LYS A 217 -8.57 5.66 7.18
CA LYS A 217 -9.32 6.68 7.91
C LYS A 217 -10.58 7.04 7.13
N PHE A 218 -11.73 7.08 7.81
CA PHE A 218 -12.98 7.53 7.20
C PHE A 218 -13.88 8.24 8.20
N LEU A 219 -14.82 9.04 7.69
CA LEU A 219 -15.85 9.71 8.49
C LEU A 219 -17.16 8.90 8.38
N SER A 220 -17.69 8.46 9.51
CA SER A 220 -19.02 7.83 9.56
C SER A 220 -20.13 8.87 9.39
N ASP A 221 -21.32 8.42 9.03
CA ASP A 221 -22.54 9.23 8.91
C ASP A 221 -22.89 10.03 10.18
N LYS A 222 -22.36 9.60 11.34
CA LYS A 222 -22.54 10.27 12.64
C LYS A 222 -21.46 11.33 12.92
N GLY A 223 -20.63 11.67 11.94
CA GLY A 223 -19.52 12.62 12.07
C GLY A 223 -18.34 12.09 12.89
N LYS A 224 -18.31 10.80 13.23
CA LYS A 224 -17.19 10.19 13.96
C LYS A 224 -16.12 9.71 12.98
N VAL A 225 -14.87 10.07 13.25
CA VAL A 225 -13.71 9.61 12.51
C VAL A 225 -13.28 8.24 13.04
N HIS A 226 -13.14 7.27 12.14
CA HIS A 226 -12.62 5.94 12.44
C HIS A 226 -11.26 5.75 11.78
N MET A 227 -10.37 5.01 12.46
CA MET A 227 -9.07 4.60 11.95
C MET A 227 -8.89 3.11 12.18
N MET A 228 -8.37 2.39 11.18
CA MET A 228 -8.14 0.94 11.29
C MET A 228 -6.98 0.48 10.40
N PRO A 229 -6.27 -0.59 10.80
CA PRO A 229 -5.27 -1.23 9.96
C PRO A 229 -5.94 -1.97 8.81
N VAL A 230 -5.41 -1.79 7.61
CA VAL A 230 -5.86 -2.44 6.38
C VAL A 230 -4.65 -2.93 5.57
N VAL A 231 -4.91 -3.80 4.61
CA VAL A 231 -3.95 -4.22 3.59
C VAL A 231 -4.43 -3.71 2.25
N VAL A 232 -3.50 -3.19 1.44
CA VAL A 232 -3.78 -2.75 0.08
C VAL A 232 -2.92 -3.52 -0.91
N LYS A 233 -3.58 -4.21 -1.84
CA LYS A 233 -2.93 -5.01 -2.89
C LYS A 233 -3.09 -4.30 -4.23
N PHE A 234 -1.97 -3.96 -4.86
CA PHE A 234 -1.94 -3.20 -6.10
C PHE A 234 -1.55 -4.05 -7.30
N SER A 235 -2.27 -3.89 -8.40
CA SER A 235 -1.93 -4.50 -9.69
C SER A 235 -1.85 -3.46 -10.79
N MET A 236 -0.70 -3.42 -11.48
CA MET A 236 -0.47 -2.53 -12.64
C MET A 236 -0.50 -3.30 -13.96
N LYS A 237 -0.08 -4.58 -13.97
CA LYS A 237 -0.05 -5.39 -15.21
C LYS A 237 -1.41 -6.05 -15.45
N ARG A 238 -1.83 -6.15 -16.71
CA ARG A 238 -3.12 -6.77 -17.08
C ARG A 238 -3.35 -8.17 -16.49
N ASP A 239 -2.32 -9.03 -16.48
CA ASP A 239 -2.47 -10.38 -15.94
C ASP A 239 -2.60 -10.39 -14.41
N GLN A 240 -1.85 -9.52 -13.71
CA GLN A 240 -2.00 -9.30 -12.27
C GLN A 240 -3.41 -8.77 -11.95
N GLN A 241 -3.91 -7.85 -12.76
CA GLN A 241 -5.24 -7.27 -12.59
C GLN A 241 -6.36 -8.29 -12.80
N LYS A 242 -6.22 -9.22 -13.76
CA LYS A 242 -7.17 -10.33 -13.94
C LYS A 242 -7.24 -11.20 -12.69
N ARG A 243 -6.07 -11.58 -12.15
CA ARG A 243 -5.98 -12.39 -10.93
C ARG A 243 -6.57 -11.66 -9.71
N LEU A 244 -6.27 -10.37 -9.55
CA LEU A 244 -6.81 -9.59 -8.43
C LEU A 244 -8.33 -9.36 -8.54
N ARG A 245 -8.88 -9.21 -9.75
CA ARG A 245 -10.34 -9.18 -9.97
C ARG A 245 -11.00 -10.53 -9.70
N HIS A 246 -10.35 -11.64 -10.07
CA HIS A 246 -10.79 -12.98 -9.72
C HIS A 246 -10.81 -13.17 -8.20
N GLU A 247 -9.72 -12.83 -7.52
CA GLU A 247 -9.63 -12.86 -6.05
C GLU A 247 -10.74 -12.02 -5.40
N TYR A 248 -11.00 -10.81 -5.92
CA TYR A 248 -12.10 -9.98 -5.45
C TYR A 248 -13.47 -10.66 -5.58
N ALA A 249 -13.75 -11.31 -6.72
CA ALA A 249 -15.00 -12.03 -6.94
C ALA A 249 -15.17 -13.22 -5.96
N ILE A 250 -14.07 -13.92 -5.65
CA ILE A 250 -14.08 -15.01 -4.65
C ILE A 250 -14.41 -14.46 -3.26
N TYR A 251 -13.81 -13.35 -2.86
CA TYR A 251 -14.15 -12.71 -1.58
C TYR A 251 -15.61 -12.24 -1.52
N GLN A 252 -16.16 -11.74 -2.63
CA GLN A 252 -17.58 -11.37 -2.69
C GLN A 252 -18.48 -12.61 -2.46
N HIS A 253 -18.14 -13.75 -3.07
CA HIS A 253 -18.87 -15.01 -2.86
C HIS A 253 -18.77 -15.48 -1.39
N LEU A 254 -17.57 -15.46 -0.81
CA LEU A 254 -17.34 -15.81 0.61
C LEU A 254 -18.13 -14.88 1.56
N ALA A 255 -18.14 -13.58 1.28
CA ALA A 255 -18.86 -12.59 2.07
C ALA A 255 -20.39 -12.80 2.01
N SER A 256 -20.94 -13.12 0.83
CA SER A 256 -22.36 -13.41 0.66
C SER A 256 -22.82 -14.66 1.44
N SER A 257 -21.88 -15.57 1.73
CA SER A 257 -22.11 -16.79 2.50
C SER A 257 -21.67 -16.67 3.97
N TYR A 258 -21.30 -15.47 4.42
CA TYR A 258 -20.88 -15.16 5.81
C TYR A 258 -19.74 -16.05 6.34
N VAL A 259 -18.80 -16.45 5.47
CA VAL A 259 -17.64 -17.25 5.88
C VAL A 259 -16.72 -16.41 6.78
N LYS A 260 -16.38 -16.94 7.96
CA LYS A 260 -15.42 -16.34 8.90
C LYS A 260 -14.02 -16.90 8.66
N GLY A 261 -13.01 -16.16 9.13
CA GLY A 261 -11.60 -16.57 8.97
C GLY A 261 -11.01 -16.21 7.60
N VAL A 262 -11.60 -15.25 6.91
CA VAL A 262 -11.06 -14.64 5.67
C VAL A 262 -11.05 -13.12 5.82
N PRO A 263 -10.14 -12.40 5.13
CA PRO A 263 -10.14 -10.94 5.12
C PRO A 263 -11.49 -10.38 4.69
N ARG A 264 -11.94 -9.33 5.37
CA ARG A 264 -13.11 -8.58 4.92
C ARG A 264 -12.69 -7.58 3.87
N VAL A 265 -13.31 -7.62 2.70
CA VAL A 265 -12.98 -6.72 1.61
C VAL A 265 -13.77 -5.42 1.74
N ILE A 266 -13.03 -4.32 1.85
CA ILE A 266 -13.59 -2.96 1.89
C ILE A 266 -13.97 -2.52 0.47
N GLY A 267 -13.19 -2.89 -0.54
CA GLY A 267 -13.53 -2.66 -1.93
C GLY A 267 -12.38 -2.88 -2.90
N LEU A 268 -12.74 -3.03 -4.17
CA LEU A 268 -11.82 -2.91 -5.30
C LEU A 268 -11.95 -1.49 -5.86
N PHE A 269 -10.83 -0.81 -6.07
CA PHE A 269 -10.77 0.56 -6.56
C PHE A 269 -9.85 0.66 -7.78
N GLU A 270 -10.19 1.54 -8.72
CA GLU A 270 -9.50 1.70 -10.00
C GLU A 270 -9.09 3.17 -10.21
N ASP A 271 -7.84 3.39 -10.59
CA ASP A 271 -7.37 4.71 -11.03
C ASP A 271 -7.72 4.90 -12.50
N GLN A 272 -8.46 5.97 -12.77
CA GLN A 272 -8.91 6.34 -14.10
C GLN A 272 -7.75 6.79 -15.02
N ASN A 273 -6.57 7.11 -14.46
CA ASN A 273 -5.44 7.66 -15.22
C ASN A 273 -4.31 6.66 -15.51
N SER A 274 -4.10 5.68 -14.64
CA SER A 274 -2.95 4.76 -14.71
C SER A 274 -3.33 3.31 -14.95
N ASP A 275 -4.62 3.02 -15.16
CA ASP A 275 -5.20 1.66 -15.21
C ASP A 275 -4.90 0.82 -13.95
N MET A 276 -4.30 1.38 -12.91
CA MET A 276 -3.93 0.68 -11.68
C MET A 276 -5.17 0.34 -10.88
N ILE A 277 -5.20 -0.87 -10.31
CA ILE A 277 -6.27 -1.28 -9.40
C ILE A 277 -5.71 -1.57 -8.01
N ALA A 278 -6.54 -1.32 -7.00
CA ALA A 278 -6.23 -1.47 -5.60
C ALA A 278 -7.34 -2.26 -4.91
N LEU A 279 -7.02 -3.43 -4.36
CA LEU A 279 -7.92 -4.18 -3.49
C LEU A 279 -7.60 -3.83 -2.04
N VAL A 280 -8.59 -3.28 -1.33
CA VAL A 280 -8.46 -2.87 0.08
C VAL A 280 -9.22 -3.86 0.96
N MET A 281 -8.55 -4.42 1.96
CA MET A 281 -9.11 -5.42 2.87
C MET A 281 -8.62 -5.21 4.32
N THR A 282 -9.31 -5.80 5.29
CA THR A 282 -8.88 -5.77 6.70
C THR A 282 -7.53 -6.45 6.90
N HIS A 283 -6.70 -5.90 7.78
CA HIS A 283 -5.45 -6.54 8.18
C HIS A 283 -5.72 -7.80 9.02
N THR A 284 -5.12 -8.94 8.65
CA THR A 284 -5.35 -10.24 9.31
C THR A 284 -4.19 -10.73 10.16
N GLY A 285 -3.20 -9.86 10.42
CA GLY A 285 -2.05 -10.17 11.25
C GLY A 285 -0.86 -10.67 10.45
N THR A 286 -0.06 -11.53 11.08
CA THR A 286 1.23 -11.98 10.55
C THR A 286 1.12 -13.38 9.96
N SER A 287 1.77 -13.63 8.82
CA SER A 287 1.81 -14.96 8.21
C SER A 287 2.58 -15.96 9.08
N LEU A 288 2.21 -17.24 9.00
CA LEU A 288 2.93 -18.30 9.69
C LEU A 288 4.38 -18.41 9.23
N SER A 289 4.65 -18.21 7.94
CA SER A 289 6.01 -18.17 7.39
C SER A 289 6.89 -17.09 8.04
N SER A 290 6.31 -15.95 8.42
CA SER A 290 7.02 -14.85 9.08
C SER A 290 7.16 -15.07 10.59
N LEU A 291 6.21 -15.77 11.21
CA LEU A 291 6.26 -16.14 12.63
C LEU A 291 7.28 -17.26 12.90
N TYR A 292 7.43 -18.20 11.98
CA TYR A 292 8.28 -19.39 12.10
C TYR A 292 9.26 -19.49 10.92
N PRO A 293 10.20 -18.54 10.77
CA PRO A 293 11.12 -18.54 9.65
C PRO A 293 12.05 -19.76 9.70
N GLY A 294 12.02 -20.59 8.66
CA GLY A 294 12.92 -21.73 8.50
C GLY A 294 12.46 -23.05 9.13
N GLU A 295 11.27 -23.11 9.73
CA GLU A 295 10.64 -24.37 10.13
C GLU A 295 9.87 -24.98 8.95
N ILE A 296 10.24 -26.21 8.57
CA ILE A 296 9.64 -26.94 7.43
C ILE A 296 8.29 -27.56 7.82
N GLN A 297 8.10 -27.86 9.10
CA GLN A 297 6.82 -28.29 9.67
C GLN A 297 6.36 -27.20 10.61
N LEU A 298 5.17 -26.68 10.36
CA LEU A 298 4.60 -25.67 11.21
C LEU A 298 4.33 -26.30 12.57
N VAL A 299 5.05 -25.88 13.62
CA VAL A 299 4.64 -26.15 15.00
C VAL A 299 3.47 -25.22 15.36
N VAL A 300 2.41 -25.28 14.56
CA VAL A 300 1.13 -24.67 14.90
C VAL A 300 0.58 -25.46 16.08
N GLN A 301 0.27 -24.77 17.18
CA GLN A 301 -0.31 -25.44 18.34
C GLN A 301 -1.63 -26.12 17.93
N ASP A 302 -1.93 -27.30 18.47
CA ASP A 302 -3.15 -28.08 18.12
C ASP A 302 -4.44 -27.23 18.02
N PRO A 303 -4.69 -26.22 18.89
CA PRO A 303 -5.87 -25.36 18.78
C PRO A 303 -5.89 -24.49 17.51
N GLN A 304 -4.74 -23.94 17.11
CA GLN A 304 -4.62 -23.08 15.92
C GLN A 304 -4.80 -23.91 14.64
N ARG A 305 -4.24 -25.13 14.62
CA ARG A 305 -4.40 -26.06 13.50
C ARG A 305 -5.86 -26.45 13.32
N SER A 306 -6.55 -26.79 14.42
CA SER A 306 -7.99 -27.04 14.39
C SER A 306 -8.78 -25.84 13.90
N ALA A 307 -8.35 -24.62 14.23
CA ALA A 307 -9.01 -23.40 13.77
C ALA A 307 -8.84 -23.19 12.25
N PHE A 308 -7.64 -23.40 11.70
CA PHE A 308 -7.42 -23.33 10.25
C PHE A 308 -8.23 -24.40 9.49
N LEU A 309 -8.26 -25.63 9.99
CA LEU A 309 -9.08 -26.70 9.40
C LEU A 309 -10.58 -26.35 9.42
N HIS A 310 -11.05 -25.71 10.49
CA HIS A 310 -12.43 -25.25 10.58
C HIS A 310 -12.73 -24.14 9.55
N VAL A 311 -11.85 -23.15 9.41
CA VAL A 311 -11.97 -22.10 8.38
C VAL A 311 -11.98 -22.71 6.98
N MET A 312 -11.07 -23.65 6.69
CA MET A 312 -11.01 -24.34 5.41
C MET A 312 -12.30 -25.10 5.10
N SER A 313 -12.83 -25.84 6.08
CA SER A 313 -14.09 -26.55 5.95
C SER A 313 -15.27 -25.62 5.61
N ASN A 314 -15.31 -24.43 6.22
CA ASN A 314 -16.33 -23.43 5.91
C ASN A 314 -16.19 -22.89 4.47
N ILE A 315 -14.96 -22.64 4.00
CA ILE A 315 -14.69 -22.25 2.60
C ILE A 315 -15.13 -23.36 1.63
N HIS A 316 -14.82 -24.61 1.93
CA HIS A 316 -15.19 -25.79 1.14
C HIS A 316 -16.70 -26.02 1.07
N THR A 317 -17.41 -25.75 2.16
CA THR A 317 -18.87 -25.90 2.27
C THR A 317 -19.60 -24.95 1.33
N VAL A 318 -19.06 -23.74 1.09
CA VAL A 318 -19.64 -22.77 0.14
C VAL A 318 -19.19 -22.99 -1.31
N GLY A 319 -18.55 -24.13 -1.57
CA GLY A 319 -18.15 -24.54 -2.91
C GLY A 319 -16.91 -23.81 -3.43
N ILE A 320 -16.00 -23.39 -2.57
CA ILE A 320 -14.71 -22.80 -2.96
C ILE A 320 -13.58 -23.74 -2.57
N ARG A 321 -12.60 -23.90 -3.45
CA ARG A 321 -11.28 -24.46 -3.15
C ARG A 321 -10.25 -23.34 -3.27
N HIS A 322 -9.30 -23.27 -2.34
CA HIS A 322 -8.31 -22.18 -2.33
C HIS A 322 -7.18 -22.38 -3.34
N HIS A 323 -6.71 -23.62 -3.51
CA HIS A 323 -5.70 -24.09 -4.46
C HIS A 323 -4.25 -23.62 -4.22
N ASP A 324 -3.98 -22.80 -3.21
CA ASP A 324 -2.62 -22.33 -2.86
C ASP A 324 -2.44 -22.25 -1.35
N ILE A 325 -2.65 -23.38 -0.67
CA ILE A 325 -2.53 -23.45 0.79
C ILE A 325 -1.08 -23.71 1.17
N ARG A 326 -0.51 -22.74 1.89
CA ARG A 326 0.90 -22.69 2.28
C ARG A 326 1.09 -21.72 3.45
N PRO A 327 2.17 -21.83 4.24
CA PRO A 327 2.38 -21.01 5.45
C PRO A 327 2.34 -19.49 5.23
N GLU A 328 2.62 -19.01 4.02
CA GLU A 328 2.53 -17.60 3.63
C GLU A 328 1.08 -17.08 3.59
N ASN A 329 0.14 -17.96 3.25
CA ASN A 329 -1.28 -17.66 3.07
C ASN A 329 -2.12 -17.96 4.32
N LEU A 330 -1.47 -18.36 5.41
CA LEU A 330 -2.07 -18.60 6.71
C LEU A 330 -1.58 -17.50 7.66
N THR A 331 -2.51 -16.71 8.20
CA THR A 331 -2.18 -15.55 9.06
C THR A 331 -2.84 -15.66 10.43
N ILE A 332 -2.19 -15.06 11.43
CA ILE A 332 -2.67 -14.97 12.81
C ILE A 332 -2.58 -13.53 13.28
N ASP A 333 -3.67 -13.01 13.83
CA ASP A 333 -3.70 -11.66 14.41
C ASP A 333 -3.27 -11.61 15.88
N ASP A 334 -3.19 -10.40 16.44
CA ASP A 334 -2.74 -10.16 17.80
C ASP A 334 -3.65 -10.81 18.88
N GLN A 335 -4.89 -11.15 18.50
CA GLN A 335 -5.87 -11.84 19.34
C GLN A 335 -5.77 -13.37 19.21
N GLY A 336 -4.93 -13.88 18.31
CA GLY A 336 -4.79 -15.31 18.03
C GLY A 336 -5.88 -15.86 17.11
N ARG A 337 -6.66 -15.01 16.44
CA ARG A 337 -7.62 -15.43 15.43
C ARG A 337 -6.87 -15.77 14.15
N VAL A 338 -7.31 -16.84 13.50
CA VAL A 338 -6.67 -17.36 12.29
C VAL A 338 -7.41 -16.90 11.04
N PHE A 339 -6.67 -16.62 9.98
CA PHE A 339 -7.25 -16.23 8.69
C PHE A 339 -6.50 -16.89 7.53
N ILE A 340 -7.25 -17.27 6.51
CA ILE A 340 -6.73 -17.75 5.23
C ILE A 340 -6.86 -16.61 4.22
N ILE A 341 -5.77 -16.31 3.50
CA ILE A 341 -5.63 -15.17 2.60
C ILE A 341 -5.13 -15.60 1.21
N ASP A 342 -5.23 -14.70 0.23
CA ASP A 342 -4.72 -14.86 -1.15
C ASP A 342 -5.48 -15.92 -1.99
N PHE A 343 -6.71 -15.58 -2.38
CA PHE A 343 -7.58 -16.44 -3.18
C PHE A 343 -7.39 -16.26 -4.70
N ASP A 344 -6.21 -15.82 -5.16
CA ASP A 344 -5.97 -15.52 -6.57
C ASP A 344 -6.00 -16.76 -7.48
N MET A 345 -5.73 -17.94 -6.92
CA MET A 345 -5.78 -19.26 -7.58
C MET A 345 -7.05 -20.06 -7.26
N ALA A 346 -7.98 -19.48 -6.50
CA ALA A 346 -9.15 -20.20 -6.01
C ALA A 346 -10.10 -20.64 -7.12
N GLU A 347 -10.81 -21.74 -6.89
CA GLU A 347 -11.71 -22.39 -7.83
C GLU A 347 -13.12 -22.50 -7.24
N ILE A 348 -14.13 -22.16 -8.04
CA ILE A 348 -15.55 -22.30 -7.68
C ILE A 348 -16.06 -23.66 -8.17
N SER A 349 -16.87 -24.33 -7.34
CA SER A 349 -17.42 -25.66 -7.58
C SER A 349 -16.38 -26.78 -7.81
N PRO A 350 -15.37 -26.91 -6.92
CA PRO A 350 -14.39 -27.99 -6.99
C PRO A 350 -15.05 -29.36 -6.73
N THR A 351 -14.44 -30.43 -7.25
CA THR A 351 -14.86 -31.80 -6.89
C THR A 351 -14.61 -32.10 -5.41
N GLU A 352 -15.39 -32.99 -4.80
CA GLU A 352 -15.18 -33.42 -3.41
C GLU A 352 -13.76 -33.97 -3.19
N GLY A 353 -13.24 -34.77 -4.14
CA GLY A 353 -11.88 -35.29 -4.05
C GLY A 353 -10.80 -34.19 -4.08
N ALA A 354 -11.05 -33.07 -4.78
CA ALA A 354 -10.13 -31.93 -4.75
C ALA A 354 -10.16 -31.20 -3.40
N LYS A 355 -11.34 -31.02 -2.81
CA LYS A 355 -11.51 -30.45 -1.47
C LYS A 355 -10.85 -31.33 -0.40
N SER A 356 -11.08 -32.65 -0.43
CA SER A 356 -10.44 -33.59 0.50
C SER A 356 -8.92 -33.54 0.42
N ARG A 357 -8.34 -33.50 -0.79
CA ARG A 357 -6.88 -33.39 -0.95
C ARG A 357 -6.32 -32.09 -0.40
N GLU A 358 -7.00 -30.96 -0.60
CA GLU A 358 -6.58 -29.68 -0.03
C GLU A 358 -6.64 -29.67 1.49
N LEU A 359 -7.68 -30.27 2.07
CA LEU A 359 -7.80 -30.40 3.53
C LEU A 359 -6.72 -31.32 4.11
N SER A 360 -6.42 -32.44 3.43
CA SER A 360 -5.30 -33.32 3.79
C SER A 360 -3.97 -32.57 3.74
N HIS A 361 -3.74 -31.78 2.69
CA HIS A 361 -2.52 -30.98 2.59
C HIS A 361 -2.37 -29.99 3.74
N LEU A 362 -3.44 -29.27 4.10
CA LEU A 362 -3.44 -28.37 5.28
C LEU A 362 -3.20 -29.13 6.60
N THR A 363 -3.55 -30.41 6.66
CA THR A 363 -3.29 -31.26 7.82
C THR A 363 -1.83 -31.71 7.87
N GLU A 364 -1.12 -31.76 6.75
CA GLU A 364 0.28 -32.18 6.68
C GLU A 364 1.29 -31.05 6.87
N LEU A 365 0.86 -29.79 6.63
CA LEU A 365 1.60 -28.57 6.95
C LEU A 365 1.81 -28.43 8.46
#